data_AF-T1AA66-F1
#
_entry.id   AF-T1AA66-F1
#
_cell.length_a   1.000
_cell.length_b   1.000
_cell.length_c   1.000
_cell.angle_alpha   90.00
_cell.angle_beta   90.00
_cell.angle_gamma   90.00
#
_symmetry.space_group_name_H-M   'P 1'
#
loop_
_entity.id
_entity.type
_entity.pdbx_description
1 polymer ?
#
loop_
_entity_poly.entity_id
_entity_poly.type
_entity_poly.pdbx_seq_one_letter_code
_entity_poly.pdbx_strand_id
1 'polypeptide(L)' 'MLAWTQVERNAGAAGVDRVSVERFAQARDSYLAELASTLRDGSYRPQPVRRVYIPKGKGQRPLGIPAVKD' A
#
# COMPACT_ATOMS: atom_id res chain seq x y z
N MET A 1 -14.28 -2.47 -10.64
CA MET A 1 -12.96 -1.78 -10.73
C MET A 1 -12.77 -0.74 -9.62
N LEU A 2 -13.35 -0.92 -8.42
CA LEU A 2 -13.48 0.16 -7.42
C LEU A 2 -12.29 0.32 -6.47
N ALA A 3 -11.55 -0.76 -6.17
CA ALA A 3 -10.52 -0.75 -5.12
C ALA A 3 -9.31 0.13 -5.47
N TRP A 4 -8.70 -0.07 -6.64
CA TRP A 4 -7.55 0.75 -7.08
C TRP A 4 -7.89 2.24 -7.11
N THR A 5 -9.04 2.61 -7.67
CA THR A 5 -9.47 4.02 -7.75
C THR A 5 -9.59 4.67 -6.37
N GLN A 6 -10.00 3.92 -5.34
CA GLN A 6 -10.05 4.45 -3.97
C GLN A 6 -8.66 4.63 -3.38
N VAL A 7 -7.75 3.68 -3.58
CA VAL A 7 -6.34 3.78 -3.13
C VAL A 7 -5.66 4.98 -3.80
N GLU A 8 -5.86 5.14 -5.10
CA GLU A 8 -5.33 6.25 -5.89
C GLU A 8 -5.84 7.60 -5.37
N ARG A 9 -7.15 7.72 -5.12
CA ARG A 9 -7.75 8.93 -4.56
C ARG A 9 -7.27 9.27 -3.15
N ASN A 10 -6.97 8.26 -2.33
CA ASN A 10 -6.52 8.47 -0.96
C ASN A 10 -5.10 9.06 -0.88
N ALA A 11 -4.30 8.93 -1.95
CA ALA A 11 -2.93 9.47 -2.05
C ALA A 11 -2.08 9.19 -0.79
N GLY A 12 -2.19 7.97 -0.26
CA GLY A 12 -1.52 7.56 0.96
C GLY A 12 0.01 7.54 0.82
N ALA A 13 0.71 7.67 1.94
CA ALA A 13 2.16 7.54 1.95
C ALA A 13 2.59 6.10 1.62
N ALA A 14 3.79 5.95 1.06
CA ALA A 14 4.34 4.63 0.71
C ALA A 14 4.57 3.73 1.93
N GLY A 15 4.44 2.43 1.74
CA GLY A 15 4.77 1.39 2.73
C GLY A 15 6.28 1.17 2.90
N VAL A 16 6.67 -0.02 3.34
CA VAL A 16 8.09 -0.37 3.61
C VAL A 16 8.91 -0.49 2.31
N ASP A 17 8.29 -0.94 1.22
CA ASP A 17 8.90 -0.99 -0.12
C ASP A 17 9.16 0.38 -0.75
N ARG A 18 8.64 1.45 -0.15
CA ARG A 18 8.75 2.84 -0.63
C ARG A 18 8.16 3.03 -2.03
N VAL A 19 7.25 2.16 -2.48
CA VAL A 19 6.51 2.38 -3.72
C VAL A 19 5.36 3.35 -3.42
N SER A 20 5.39 4.53 -4.06
CA SER A 20 4.31 5.50 -3.93
C SER A 20 3.10 5.12 -4.78
N VAL A 21 1.95 5.75 -4.50
CA VAL A 21 0.73 5.57 -5.30
C VAL A 21 0.97 5.96 -6.76
N GLU A 22 1.72 7.03 -7.03
CA GLU A 22 2.04 7.49 -8.38
C GLU A 22 2.92 6.49 -9.14
N ARG A 23 3.94 5.94 -8.46
CA ARG A 23 4.80 4.91 -9.06
C ARG A 23 4.03 3.62 -9.32
N PHE A 24 3.13 3.24 -8.41
CA PHE A 24 2.25 2.10 -8.62
C PHE A 24 1.32 2.36 -9.82
N ALA A 25 0.72 3.55 -9.92
CA ALA A 25 -0.19 3.92 -11.00
C ALA A 25 0.45 3.77 -12.39
N GLN A 26 1.73 4.16 -12.52
CA GLN A 26 2.50 4.04 -13.77
C GLN A 26 2.65 2.59 -14.28
N ALA A 27 2.61 1.61 -13.38
CA ALA A 27 2.77 0.18 -13.69
C ALA A 27 1.60 -0.67 -13.15
N ARG A 28 0.43 -0.05 -12.94
CA ARG A 28 -0.67 -0.65 -12.17
C ARG A 28 -1.14 -1.98 -12.75
N ASP A 29 -1.19 -2.10 -14.07
CA ASP A 29 -1.71 -3.29 -14.72
C ASP A 29 -0.78 -4.49 -14.48
N SER A 30 0.53 -4.25 -14.42
CA SER A 30 1.52 -5.29 -14.10
C SER A 30 1.43 -5.71 -12.64
N TYR A 31 1.39 -4.75 -11.71
CA TYR A 31 1.26 -5.05 -10.29
C TYR A 31 -0.05 -5.77 -9.95
N LEU A 32 -1.17 -5.33 -10.53
CA LEU A 32 -2.47 -5.96 -10.31
C LEU A 32 -2.53 -7.37 -10.92
N ALA A 33 -1.89 -7.60 -12.07
CA ALA A 33 -1.79 -8.93 -12.66
C ALA A 33 -0.97 -9.89 -11.80
N GLU A 34 0.19 -9.45 -11.30
CA GLU A 34 1.03 -10.22 -10.38
C GLU A 34 0.29 -10.53 -9.07
N LEU A 35 -0.34 -9.52 -8.47
CA LEU A 35 -1.15 -9.68 -7.25
C LEU A 35 -2.30 -10.67 -7.47
N ALA A 36 -3.04 -10.54 -8.57
CA ALA A 36 -4.13 -11.46 -8.89
C ALA A 36 -3.63 -12.89 -9.14
N SER A 37 -2.44 -13.07 -9.71
CA SER A 37 -1.84 -14.41 -9.87
C SER A 37 -1.49 -15.01 -8.50
N THR A 38 -0.72 -14.29 -7.69
CA THR A 38 -0.23 -14.77 -6.40
C THR A 38 -1.33 -14.97 -5.35
N LEU A 39 -2.44 -14.22 -5.46
CA LEU A 39 -3.63 -14.46 -4.64
C LEU A 39 -4.36 -15.74 -5.06
N ARG A 40 -4.45 -16.03 -6.37
CA ARG A 40 -5.13 -17.23 -6.88
C ARG A 40 -4.36 -18.51 -6.57
N ASP A 41 -3.04 -18.47 -6.63
CA ASP A 41 -2.18 -19.62 -6.32
C ASP A 41 -1.85 -19.77 -4.82
N GLY A 42 -2.28 -18.81 -3.99
CA GLY A 42 -2.07 -18.82 -2.53
C GLY A 42 -0.66 -18.47 -2.07
N SER A 43 0.23 -18.07 -2.97
CA SER A 43 1.62 -17.70 -2.66
C SER A 43 1.76 -16.27 -2.14
N TYR A 44 0.74 -15.43 -2.27
CA TYR A 44 0.80 -14.04 -1.83
C TYR A 44 1.17 -13.93 -0.34
N ARG A 45 2.09 -13.01 -0.06
CA ARG A 45 2.54 -12.65 1.29
C ARG A 45 2.54 -11.13 1.38
N PRO A 46 1.67 -10.53 2.23
CA PRO A 46 1.66 -9.09 2.43
C PRO A 46 2.96 -8.65 3.09
N GLN A 47 3.35 -7.41 2.84
CA GLN A 47 4.53 -6.85 3.48
C GLN A 47 4.23 -6.45 4.92
N PRO A 48 5.26 -6.36 5.79
CA PRO A 48 5.12 -5.70 7.08
C PRO A 48 4.56 -4.28 6.93
N VAL A 49 3.87 -3.75 7.94
CA VAL A 49 3.42 -2.34 7.90
C VAL A 49 4.57 -1.40 8.26
N ARG A 50 4.70 -0.27 7.54
CA ARG A 50 5.65 0.78 7.92
C ARG A 50 5.10 1.60 9.09
N ARG A 51 5.85 1.65 10.19
CA ARG A 51 5.48 2.44 11.36
C ARG A 51 5.88 3.91 11.20
N VAL A 52 4.95 4.81 11.42
CA VAL A 52 5.21 6.25 11.51
C VAL A 52 4.59 6.80 12.79
N TYR A 53 5.28 7.71 13.46
CA TYR A 53 4.76 8.43 14.60
C TYR A 53 4.35 9.83 14.15
N ILE A 54 3.09 10.19 14.43
CA ILE A 54 2.61 11.54 14.19
C ILE A 54 2.32 12.24 15.52
N PRO A 55 2.51 13.57 15.62
CA PRO A 55 2.12 14.32 16.81
C PRO A 55 0.63 14.14 17.14
N LYS A 56 0.31 13.95 18.43
CA LYS A 56 -1.06 13.94 18.96
C LYS A 56 -1.08 14.52 20.38
N GLY A 57 -1.45 15.79 20.50
CA GLY A 57 -1.42 16.50 21.78
C GLY A 57 -0.01 16.52 22.37
N LYS A 58 0.14 16.13 23.64
CA LYS A 58 1.44 16.01 24.33
C LYS A 58 2.22 14.72 23.99
N GLY A 59 1.69 13.86 23.11
CA GLY A 59 2.28 12.57 22.79
C GLY A 59 2.34 12.31 21.28
N GLN A 60 2.56 11.05 20.92
CA GLN A 60 2.62 10.58 19.55
C GLN A 60 1.54 9.52 19.31
N ARG A 61 0.94 9.52 18.12
CA ARG A 61 0.07 8.43 17.64
C ARG A 61 0.86 7.59 16.64
N PRO A 62 1.04 6.28 16.88
CA PRO A 62 1.61 5.39 15.87
C PRO A 62 0.58 5.12 14.77
N LEU A 63 1.01 5.24 13.51
CA LEU A 63 0.29 4.79 12.32
C LEU A 63 1.04 3.62 11.68
N GLY A 64 0.29 2.66 11.15
CA GLY A 64 0.81 1.62 10.27
C GLY A 64 0.41 1.94 8.83
N ILE A 65 1.39 1.94 7.93
CA ILE A 65 1.19 2.24 6.52
C ILE A 65 1.55 0.98 5.73
N PRO A 66 0.57 0.24 5.16
CA PRO A 66 0.84 -0.92 4.32
C PRO A 66 1.51 -0.52 2.99
N ALA A 67 2.05 -1.49 2.26
CA ALA A 67 2.44 -1.25 0.87
C ALA A 67 1.20 -0.96 0.02
N VAL A 68 1.35 -0.22 -1.09
CA VAL A 68 0.20 0.17 -1.94
C VAL A 68 -0.55 -1.04 -2.52
N LYS A 69 0.17 -2.16 -2.70
CA LYS A 69 -0.38 -3.42 -3.22
C LYS A 69 -1.11 -4.28 -2.18
N ASP A 70 -0.98 -3.93 -0.90
CA ASP A 70 -1.55 -4.66 0.24
C ASP A 70 -2.82 -3.94 0.74
#